data_AF-A0A925APD8-F1
#
_entry.id   AF-A0A925APD8-F1
#
_cell.length_a   1.000
_cell.length_b   1.000
_cell.length_c   1.000
_cell.angle_alpha   90.00
_cell.angle_beta   90.00
_cell.angle_gamma   90.00
#
_symmetry.space_group_name_H-M   'P 1'
#
loop_
_entity.id
_entity.type
_entity.pdbx_description
1 polymer ?
#
loop_
_entity_poly.entity_id
_entity_poly.type
_entity_poly.pdbx_seq_one_letter_code
_entity_poly.pdbx_strand_id
1 'polypeptide(L)'
;MIQSSRCRILNDRPEQAGKYVLYWMQQSQRTRCNHALEAAIRKANQLKLPVVVCFGLMDDYPDANSRHYTFLLYGLRDVAKA
;
A
#
# COMPACT_ATOMS: atom_id res chain seq x y z
N MET A 1 17.77 -0.57 -4.59
CA MET A 1 17.80 -0.25 -3.14
C MET A 1 16.90 0.95 -2.91
N ILE A 2 15.90 0.87 -2.01
CA ILE A 2 15.09 2.06 -1.68
C ILE A 2 15.99 3.01 -0.89
N GLN A 3 16.11 4.24 -1.36
CA GLN A 3 16.84 5.29 -0.66
C GLN A 3 16.11 5.65 0.62
N SER A 4 16.82 5.74 1.75
CA SER A 4 16.25 6.07 3.06
C SER A 4 15.47 7.39 3.04
N SER A 5 15.88 8.35 2.19
CA SER A 5 15.19 9.62 1.97
C SER A 5 13.77 9.49 1.41
N ARG A 6 13.37 8.32 0.90
CA ARG A 6 12.01 8.04 0.41
C ARG A 6 11.07 7.54 1.50
N CYS A 7 11.59 7.21 2.69
CA CYS A 7 10.79 6.72 3.81
C CYS A 7 10.82 7.75 4.95
N ARG A 8 9.63 8.20 5.37
CA ARG A 8 9.48 9.03 6.57
C ARG A 8 8.80 8.22 7.65
N ILE A 9 9.41 8.17 8.83
CA ILE A 9 8.80 7.57 10.02
C ILE A 9 7.68 8.52 10.50
N LEU A 10 6.47 7.99 10.68
CA LEU A 10 5.30 8.78 11.08
C LEU A 10 5.01 8.71 12.59
N ASN A 11 5.57 7.75 13.30
CA ASN A 11 5.52 7.62 14.76
C ASN A 11 6.70 6.79 15.26
N ASP A 12 6.97 6.86 16.56
CA ASP A 12 8.08 6.21 17.27
C ASP A 12 7.64 5.00 18.11
N ARG A 13 6.46 4.44 17.81
CA ARG A 13 5.96 3.28 18.56
C ARG A 13 6.81 2.04 18.27
N PRO A 14 7.12 1.24 19.30
CA PRO A 14 7.87 0.01 19.09
C PRO A 14 7.06 -0.97 18.23
N GLU A 15 7.78 -1.75 17.43
CA GLU A 15 7.18 -2.86 16.68
C GLU A 15 6.63 -3.89 17.66
N GLN A 16 5.38 -4.30 17.43
CA GLN A 16 4.72 -5.33 18.22
C GLN A 16 4.69 -6.65 17.44
N ALA A 17 4.56 -7.76 18.17
CA ALA A 17 4.31 -9.06 17.54
C ALA A 17 3.01 -8.98 16.72
N GLY A 18 3.13 -9.18 15.41
CA GLY A 18 2.04 -9.08 14.45
C GLY A 18 1.96 -10.29 13.54
N LYS A 19 0.87 -10.40 12.79
CA LYS A 19 0.66 -11.48 11.82
C LYS A 19 1.11 -11.13 10.40
N TYR A 20 1.29 -9.84 10.11
CA TYR A 20 1.64 -9.32 8.80
C TYR A 20 2.20 -7.90 8.89
N VAL A 21 2.86 -7.44 7.83
CA VAL A 21 3.10 -6.02 7.56
C VAL A 21 2.02 -5.50 6.63
N LEU A 22 1.32 -4.44 7.03
CA LEU A 22 0.29 -3.81 6.22
C LEU A 22 0.89 -2.75 5.30
N TYR A 23 0.73 -2.91 4.01
CA TYR A 23 0.89 -1.82 3.06
C TYR A 23 -0.48 -1.19 2.76
N TRP A 24 -0.71 -0.01 3.31
CA TRP A 24 -1.86 0.81 2.94
C TRP A 24 -1.60 1.49 1.61
N MET A 25 -2.11 0.90 0.54
CA MET A 25 -2.07 1.44 -0.80
C MET A 25 -3.10 2.55 -0.93
N GLN A 26 -2.64 3.77 -1.22
CA GLN A 26 -3.52 4.91 -1.47
C GLN A 26 -3.24 5.52 -2.85
N GLN A 27 -2.17 6.27 -3.06
CA GLN A 27 -1.91 6.92 -4.36
C GLN A 27 -1.35 6.00 -5.46
N SER A 28 -0.48 5.04 -5.14
CA SER A 28 0.20 4.22 -6.15
C SER A 28 -0.46 2.85 -6.31
N GLN A 29 -1.61 2.80 -7.01
CA GLN A 29 -2.37 1.55 -7.27
C GLN A 29 -1.72 0.69 -8.36
N ARG A 30 -0.54 0.13 -8.07
CA ARG A 30 0.23 -0.74 -8.98
C ARG A 30 1.15 -1.68 -8.21
N THR A 31 1.42 -2.87 -8.75
CA THR A 31 2.33 -3.86 -8.15
C THR A 31 3.78 -3.69 -8.60
N ARG A 32 3.98 -3.21 -9.83
CA ARG A 32 5.33 -2.96 -10.40
C ARG A 32 5.78 -1.54 -10.15
N CYS A 33 7.09 -1.37 -9.91
CA CYS A 33 7.73 -0.06 -9.70
C CYS A 33 7.01 0.78 -8.62
N ASN A 34 6.68 0.12 -7.51
CA ASN A 34 6.01 0.73 -6.36
C ASN A 34 6.95 0.71 -5.15
N HIS A 35 7.58 1.84 -4.87
CA HIS A 35 8.57 1.92 -3.79
C HIS A 35 7.98 1.69 -2.41
N ALA A 36 6.72 2.06 -2.17
CA ALA A 36 6.07 1.83 -0.89
C ALA A 36 5.78 0.35 -0.67
N LEU A 37 5.33 -0.36 -1.71
CA LEU A 37 5.17 -1.81 -1.67
C LEU A 37 6.51 -2.53 -1.48
N GLU A 38 7.56 -2.11 -2.21
CA GLU A 38 8.90 -2.69 -2.04
C GLU A 38 9.44 -2.45 -0.61
N ALA A 39 9.16 -1.29 0.00
CA ALA A 39 9.53 -1.00 1.38
C ALA A 39 8.82 -1.95 2.36
N ALA A 40 7.52 -2.15 2.16
CA ALA A 40 6.73 -3.07 2.97
C ALA A 40 7.23 -4.52 2.87
N ILE A 41 7.54 -4.99 1.65
CA ILE A 41 8.11 -6.33 1.42
C ILE A 41 9.45 -6.49 2.13
N ARG A 42 10.35 -5.51 2.03
CA ARG A 42 11.65 -5.56 2.73
C ARG A 42 11.46 -5.65 4.24
N LYS A 43 10.54 -4.86 4.80
CA LYS A 43 10.27 -4.89 6.24
C LYS A 43 9.65 -6.23 6.67
N ALA A 44 8.71 -6.75 5.89
CA ALA A 44 8.06 -8.03 6.15
C ALA A 44 9.07 -9.20 6.10
N ASN A 45 9.97 -9.19 5.13
CA ASN A 45 11.05 -10.18 5.03
C ASN A 45 11.99 -10.15 6.25
N GLN A 46 12.35 -8.96 6.75
CA GLN A 46 13.16 -8.82 7.97
C GLN A 46 12.45 -9.41 9.20
N LEU A 47 11.13 -9.21 9.27
CA LEU A 47 10.28 -9.72 10.36
C LEU A 47 9.83 -11.17 10.15
N LYS A 48 10.13 -11.78 9.00
CA LYS A 48 9.62 -13.10 8.58
C LYS A 48 8.08 -13.19 8.64
N LEU A 49 7.42 -12.12 8.23
CA LEU A 49 5.96 -12.02 8.16
C LEU A 49 5.49 -11.85 6.71
N PRO A 50 4.24 -12.23 6.38
CA PRO A 50 3.65 -11.90 5.09
C PRO A 50 3.35 -10.39 4.96
N VAL A 51 3.21 -9.92 3.72
CA VAL A 51 2.67 -8.59 3.40
C VAL A 51 1.19 -8.71 3.08
N VAL A 52 0.38 -7.83 3.67
CA VAL A 52 -1.01 -7.62 3.27
C VAL A 52 -1.13 -6.23 2.67
N VAL A 53 -1.78 -6.14 1.51
CA VAL A 53 -2.09 -4.85 0.87
C VAL A 53 -3.54 -4.52 1.12
N CYS A 54 -3.81 -3.29 1.57
CA CYS A 54 -5.17 -2.79 1.77
C CYS A 54 -5.35 -1.46 1.04
N PHE A 55 -6.52 -1.26 0.45
CA PHE A 55 -6.96 -0.01 -0.13
C PHE A 55 -8.24 0.43 0.55
N GLY A 56 -8.28 1.66 1.07
CA GLY A 56 -9.48 2.24 1.67
C GLY A 56 -10.30 2.96 0.59
N LEU A 57 -11.48 2.42 0.26
CA LEU A 57 -12.42 3.07 -0.64
C LEU A 57 -13.35 3.98 0.17
N MET A 58 -13.44 5.25 -0.24
CA MET A 58 -14.32 6.27 0.35
C MET A 58 -15.27 6.77 -0.72
N ASP A 59 -16.54 6.96 -0.41
CA ASP A 59 -17.59 7.44 -1.33
C ASP A 59 -17.75 8.97 -1.35
N ASP A 60 -17.00 9.68 -0.49
CA ASP A 60 -17.01 11.13 -0.32
C ASP A 60 -15.71 11.81 -0.78
N TYR A 61 -14.94 11.16 -1.67
CA TYR A 61 -13.68 11.72 -2.13
C TYR A 61 -13.94 13.02 -2.94
N PRO A 62 -13.27 14.14 -2.63
CA PRO A 62 -13.54 15.42 -3.27
C PRO A 62 -13.48 15.32 -4.79
N ASP A 63 -14.49 15.89 -5.46
CA ASP A 63 -14.64 15.94 -6.92
C ASP A 63 -14.67 14.57 -7.63
N ALA A 64 -14.77 13.47 -6.87
CA ALA A 64 -14.91 12.13 -7.44
C ALA A 64 -16.33 11.90 -7.96
N ASN A 65 -16.44 11.39 -9.17
CA ASN A 65 -17.70 10.97 -9.76
C ASN A 65 -17.64 9.48 -10.11
N SER A 66 -18.77 8.91 -10.53
CA SER A 66 -18.89 7.49 -10.86
C SER A 66 -17.88 6.99 -11.91
N ARG A 67 -17.41 7.85 -12.82
CA ARG A 67 -16.40 7.50 -13.83
C ARG A 67 -15.03 7.36 -13.19
N HIS A 68 -14.67 8.24 -12.25
CA HIS A 68 -13.43 8.13 -11.48
C HIS A 68 -13.38 6.81 -10.71
N TYR A 69 -14.47 6.46 -10.01
CA TYR A 69 -14.57 5.19 -9.27
C TYR A 69 -14.55 3.97 -10.18
N THR A 70 -15.26 4.01 -11.30
CA THR A 70 -15.25 2.91 -12.28
C THR A 70 -13.83 2.62 -12.76
N PHE A 71 -13.07 3.66 -13.14
CA PHE A 71 -11.68 3.50 -13.58
C PHE A 71 -10.77 2.95 -12.46
N LEU A 72 -10.89 3.53 -11.24
CA LEU A 72 -10.15 3.08 -10.06
C LEU A 72 -10.41 1.61 -9.75
N LEU A 73 -11.68 1.18 -9.72
CA LEU A 73 -12.07 -0.18 -9.36
C LEU A 73 -11.60 -1.21 -10.39
N TYR A 74 -11.65 -0.87 -11.69
CA TYR A 74 -11.06 -1.73 -12.72
C TYR A 74 -9.55 -1.89 -12.51
N GLY A 75 -8.83 -0.80 -12.25
CA GLY A 75 -7.40 -0.86 -11.94
C GLY A 75 -7.10 -1.69 -10.68
N LEU A 76 -7.87 -1.50 -9.60
CA LEU A 76 -7.71 -2.27 -8.36
C LEU A 76 -7.97 -3.76 -8.56
N ARG A 77 -8.94 -4.12 -9.42
CA ARG A 77 -9.19 -5.52 -9.79
C ARG A 77 -7.99 -6.14 -10.50
N ASP A 78 -7.30 -5.39 -11.33
CA ASP A 78 -6.10 -5.87 -12.02
C ASP A 78 -4.91 -5.97 -11.05
N VAL A 79 -4.76 -5.01 -10.13
CA VAL A 79 -3.78 -5.08 -9.02
C VAL A 79 -3.98 -6.32 -8.17
N ALA A 80 -5.23 -6.69 -7.85
CA ALA A 80 -5.53 -7.85 -7.03
C ALA A 80 -5.19 -9.20 -7.69
N LYS A 81 -4.99 -9.21 -9.02
CA LYS A 81 -4.67 -10.42 -9.80
C LYS A 81 -3.18 -10.52 -10.18
N ALA A 82 -2.43 -9.44 -10.02
CA ALA A 82 -1.02 -9.32 -10.44
C ALA A 82 -0.06 -9.83 -9.37
#